data_AF-A0A1R1DBT3-F1
#
_entry.id   AF-A0A1R1DBT3-F1
#
_cell.length_a   1.000
_cell.length_b   1.000
_cell.length_c   1.000
_cell.angle_alpha   90.00
_cell.angle_beta   90.00
_cell.angle_gamma   90.00
#
_symmetry.space_group_name_H-M   'P 1'
#
loop_
_entity.id
_entity.type
_entity.pdbx_description
1 polymer ?
#
loop_
_entity_poly.entity_id
_entity_poly.type
_entity_poly.pdbx_seq_one_letter_code
_entity_poly.pdbx_strand_id
1 'polypeptide(L)'
;MNELQIDLYQDWINTVKEVFSGSGSPLPETVTDKEAALAYFLQTAESSEDAEQQLEANKERLLTAQQIILDHFETAILPDIRSRTSYTGDSFTFKWVYNQGEHVVEQHSMYRIPL
;
A
#
# COMPACT_ATOMS: atom_id res chain seq x y z
N MET A 1 -3.93 24.70 -1.67
CA MET A 1 -2.89 23.77 -1.17
C MET A 1 -3.54 22.42 -1.22
N ASN A 2 -2.97 21.46 -1.96
CA ASN A 2 -3.60 20.15 -2.11
C ASN A 2 -3.50 19.38 -0.79
N GLU A 3 -4.57 18.70 -0.40
CA GLU A 3 -4.61 17.80 0.74
C GLU A 3 -4.24 16.39 0.26
N LEU A 4 -3.16 15.83 0.83
CA LEU A 4 -2.60 14.57 0.39
C LEU A 4 -2.58 13.56 1.53
N GLN A 5 -3.25 12.44 1.34
CA GLN A 5 -3.26 11.30 2.27
C GLN A 5 -2.68 10.07 1.58
N ILE A 6 -1.63 9.48 2.16
CA ILE A 6 -0.98 8.27 1.66
C ILE A 6 -0.33 7.52 2.83
N ASP A 7 -0.60 6.23 2.93
CA ASP A 7 0.08 5.31 3.86
C ASP A 7 0.09 3.89 3.26
N LEU A 8 0.98 3.69 2.29
CA LEU A 8 1.00 2.45 1.49
C LEU A 8 1.33 1.23 2.34
N TYR A 9 2.16 1.39 3.37
CA TYR A 9 2.53 0.29 4.24
C TYR A 9 1.36 -0.13 5.14
N GLN A 10 0.63 0.83 5.71
CA GLN A 10 -0.57 0.51 6.49
C GLN A 10 -1.67 -0.11 5.63
N ASP A 11 -1.86 0.37 4.40
CA ASP A 11 -2.82 -0.21 3.46
C ASP A 11 -2.49 -1.67 3.12
N TRP A 12 -1.21 -1.97 2.92
CA TRP A 12 -0.74 -3.33 2.74
C TRP A 12 -0.98 -4.21 3.98
N ILE A 13 -0.68 -3.72 5.19
CA ILE A 13 -0.97 -4.44 6.46
C ILE A 13 -2.47 -4.74 6.60
N ASN A 14 -3.33 -3.76 6.28
CA ASN A 14 -4.78 -3.94 6.34
C ASN A 14 -5.22 -5.04 5.38
N THR A 15 -4.67 -5.06 4.17
CA THR A 15 -4.93 -6.13 3.19
C THR A 15 -4.46 -7.49 3.71
N VAL A 16 -3.28 -7.57 4.32
CA VAL A 16 -2.78 -8.81 4.95
C VAL A 16 -3.77 -9.33 6.00
N LYS A 17 -4.25 -8.46 6.90
CA LYS A 17 -5.23 -8.83 7.92
C LYS A 17 -6.55 -9.33 7.30
N GLU A 18 -7.01 -8.69 6.22
CA GLU A 18 -8.18 -9.12 5.47
C GLU A 18 -7.99 -10.50 4.83
N VAL A 19 -6.82 -10.78 4.26
CA VAL A 19 -6.47 -12.10 3.71
C VAL A 19 -6.56 -13.18 4.79
N PHE A 20 -5.98 -12.93 5.97
CA PHE A 20 -6.11 -13.87 7.10
C PHE A 20 -7.57 -14.08 7.51
N SER A 21 -8.34 -12.99 7.64
CA SER A 21 -9.78 -13.07 7.94
C SER A 21 -10.57 -13.90 6.93
N GLY A 22 -10.30 -13.70 5.63
CA GLY A 22 -10.95 -14.43 4.53
C GLY A 22 -10.51 -15.89 4.37
N SER A 23 -9.31 -16.25 4.86
CA SER A 23 -8.75 -17.61 4.76
C SER A 23 -9.33 -18.63 5.74
N GLY A 24 -10.20 -18.21 6.66
CA GLY A 24 -10.74 -19.07 7.73
C GLY A 24 -9.76 -19.30 8.90
N SER A 25 -8.60 -18.63 8.89
CA SER A 25 -7.64 -18.58 10.00
C SER A 25 -7.36 -17.12 10.38
N PRO A 26 -8.35 -16.40 10.94
CA PRO A 26 -8.18 -15.01 11.32
C PRO A 26 -7.08 -14.86 12.36
N LEU A 27 -6.28 -13.80 12.23
CA LEU A 27 -5.33 -13.44 13.27
C LEU A 27 -6.09 -12.94 14.52
N PRO A 28 -5.54 -13.14 15.73
CA PRO A 28 -6.11 -12.58 16.94
C PRO A 28 -6.25 -11.05 16.85
N GLU A 29 -7.31 -10.47 17.42
CA GLU A 29 -7.50 -9.01 17.43
C GLU A 29 -6.38 -8.25 18.16
N THR A 30 -5.64 -8.93 19.03
CA THR A 30 -4.52 -8.38 19.80
C THR A 30 -3.20 -8.36 19.03
N VAL A 31 -3.16 -8.92 17.82
CA VAL A 31 -1.94 -8.98 17.02
C VAL A 31 -1.52 -7.58 16.59
N THR A 32 -0.25 -7.27 16.73
CA THR A 32 0.32 -6.03 16.22
C THR A 32 0.44 -6.08 14.69
N ASP A 33 0.55 -4.91 14.07
CA ASP A 33 0.74 -4.79 12.63
C ASP A 33 2.01 -5.50 12.15
N LYS A 34 3.09 -5.42 12.94
CA LYS A 34 4.34 -6.13 12.66
C LYS A 34 4.15 -7.64 12.72
N GLU A 35 3.44 -8.16 13.71
CA GLU A 35 3.18 -9.59 13.86
C GLU A 35 2.27 -10.11 12.74
N ALA A 36 1.26 -9.35 12.33
CA ALA A 36 0.40 -9.70 11.19
C ALA A 36 1.20 -9.77 9.89
N ALA A 37 2.05 -8.78 9.66
CA ALA A 37 2.92 -8.72 8.50
C ALA A 37 3.96 -9.85 8.48
N LEU A 38 4.55 -10.18 9.63
CA LEU A 38 5.48 -11.31 9.76
C LEU A 38 4.77 -12.64 9.51
N ALA A 39 3.57 -12.83 10.06
CA ALA A 39 2.77 -14.04 9.87
C ALA A 39 2.47 -14.30 8.40
N TYR A 40 2.28 -13.25 7.59
CA TYR A 40 2.10 -13.37 6.15
C TYR A 40 3.32 -14.01 5.46
N PHE A 41 4.53 -13.48 5.71
CA PHE A 41 5.75 -14.02 5.10
C PHE A 41 6.13 -15.40 5.63
N LEU A 42 5.81 -15.70 6.89
CA LEU A 42 6.02 -17.03 7.47
C LEU A 42 5.23 -18.14 6.76
N GLN A 43 4.18 -17.82 5.99
CA GLN A 43 3.47 -18.84 5.19
C GLN A 43 4.32 -19.42 4.07
N THR A 44 5.31 -18.66 3.58
CA THR A 44 6.12 -19.02 2.40
C THR A 44 7.63 -18.98 2.65
N ALA A 45 8.10 -18.40 3.75
CA ALA A 45 9.51 -18.31 4.08
C ALA A 45 10.08 -19.65 4.58
N GLU A 46 11.36 -19.88 4.33
CA GLU A 46 12.07 -21.09 4.76
C GLU A 46 12.45 -21.04 6.25
N SER A 47 12.60 -19.83 6.79
CA SER A 47 12.91 -19.58 8.20
C SER A 47 12.27 -18.29 8.71
N SER A 48 12.27 -18.11 10.03
CA SER A 48 11.82 -16.85 10.65
C SER A 48 12.71 -15.66 10.27
N GLU A 49 14.02 -15.89 10.10
CA GLU A 49 14.96 -14.86 9.70
C GLU A 49 14.67 -14.39 8.26
N ASP A 50 14.39 -15.33 7.36
CA ASP A 50 14.00 -14.99 5.98
C ASP A 50 12.68 -14.21 5.92
N ALA A 51 11.72 -14.56 6.78
CA ALA A 51 10.45 -13.84 6.87
C ALA A 51 10.65 -12.38 7.35
N GLU A 52 11.55 -12.17 8.32
CA GLU A 52 11.91 -10.83 8.79
C GLU A 52 12.62 -10.00 7.71
N GLN A 53 13.53 -10.62 6.96
CA GLN A 53 14.21 -9.96 5.83
C GLN A 53 13.22 -9.56 4.73
N GLN A 54 12.29 -10.46 4.38
CA GLN A 54 11.22 -10.16 3.41
C GLN A 54 10.31 -9.04 3.90
N LEU A 55 9.98 -9.03 5.20
CA LEU A 55 9.17 -7.98 5.80
C LEU A 55 9.85 -6.61 5.69
N GLU A 56 11.12 -6.50 6.08
CA GLU A 56 11.82 -5.22 6.03
C GLU A 56 12.04 -4.76 4.58
N ALA A 57 12.38 -5.67 3.67
CA ALA A 57 12.50 -5.36 2.24
C ALA A 57 11.18 -4.86 1.63
N ASN A 58 10.05 -5.48 1.99
CA ASN A 58 8.74 -5.03 1.52
C ASN A 58 8.38 -3.65 2.07
N LYS A 59 8.65 -3.41 3.35
CA LYS A 59 8.45 -2.11 3.99
C LYS A 59 9.29 -1.03 3.35
N GLU A 60 10.59 -1.26 3.11
CA GLU A 60 11.47 -0.32 2.42
C GLU A 60 10.97 0.00 1.01
N ARG A 61 10.53 -1.02 0.26
CA ARG A 61 9.97 -0.85 -1.08
C ARG A 61 8.71 0.03 -1.08
N LEU A 62 7.76 -0.23 -0.18
CA LEU A 62 6.51 0.53 -0.10
C LEU A 62 6.74 1.98 0.36
N LEU A 63 7.66 2.19 1.31
CA LEU A 63 8.05 3.54 1.74
C LEU A 63 8.76 4.31 0.63
N THR A 64 9.61 3.64 -0.14
CA THR A 64 10.27 4.24 -1.32
C THR A 64 9.25 4.64 -2.38
N ALA A 65 8.29 3.76 -2.70
CA ALA A 65 7.22 4.06 -3.64
C ALA A 65 6.36 5.25 -3.18
N GLN A 66 6.03 5.28 -1.89
CA GLN A 66 5.32 6.41 -1.28
C GLN A 66 6.11 7.71 -1.43
N GLN A 67 7.42 7.70 -1.13
CA GLN A 67 8.25 8.88 -1.25
C GLN A 67 8.32 9.39 -2.70
N ILE A 68 8.44 8.49 -3.68
CA ILE A 68 8.40 8.84 -5.11
C ILE A 68 7.08 9.54 -5.45
N ILE A 69 5.95 9.04 -4.95
CA ILE A 69 4.64 9.68 -5.18
C ILE A 69 4.61 11.08 -4.57
N LEU A 70 5.08 11.24 -3.33
CA LEU A 70 5.14 12.53 -2.65
C LEU A 70 6.03 13.54 -3.39
N ASP A 71 7.24 13.12 -3.76
CA ASP A 71 8.24 13.98 -4.42
C ASP A 71 7.80 14.44 -5.81
N HIS A 72 7.06 13.59 -6.52
CA HIS A 72 6.62 13.85 -7.88
C HIS A 72 5.13 14.22 -7.98
N PHE A 73 4.46 14.44 -6.84
CA PHE A 73 3.02 14.71 -6.81
C PHE A 73 2.66 15.94 -7.65
N GLU A 74 3.20 17.10 -7.31
CA GLU A 74 2.87 18.37 -7.98
C GLU A 74 3.44 18.45 -9.41
N THR A 75 4.57 17.78 -9.67
CA THR A 75 5.33 17.96 -10.91
C THR A 75 4.90 17.02 -12.03
N ALA A 76 4.44 15.80 -11.70
CA ALA A 76 4.11 14.79 -12.69
C ALA A 76 2.73 14.16 -12.45
N ILE A 77 2.43 13.77 -11.21
CA ILE A 77 1.23 12.95 -10.91
C ILE A 77 -0.05 13.79 -10.97
N LEU A 78 -0.08 14.95 -10.33
CA LEU A 78 -1.24 15.85 -10.32
C LEU A 78 -1.63 16.33 -11.74
N PRO A 79 -0.69 16.82 -12.58
CA PRO A 79 -1.01 17.12 -13.97
C PRO A 79 -1.57 15.92 -14.74
N ASP A 80 -1.01 14.72 -14.54
CA ASP A 80 -1.47 13.52 -15.24
C ASP A 80 -2.88 13.11 -14.78
N ILE A 81 -3.16 13.11 -13.46
CA ILE A 81 -4.50 12.90 -12.90
C ILE A 81 -5.49 13.85 -13.55
N ARG A 82 -5.20 15.16 -13.52
CA ARG A 82 -6.09 16.19 -14.07
C ARG A 82 -6.35 15.97 -15.56
N SER A 83 -5.32 15.62 -16.33
CA SER A 83 -5.46 15.41 -17.77
C SER A 83 -6.25 14.14 -18.12
N ARG A 84 -6.05 13.04 -17.38
CA ARG A 84 -6.63 11.73 -17.71
C ARG A 84 -8.01 11.51 -17.13
N THR A 85 -8.29 12.10 -15.96
CA THR A 85 -9.53 11.83 -15.21
C THR A 85 -10.47 13.02 -15.18
N SER A 86 -10.01 14.21 -15.60
CA SER A 86 -10.72 15.49 -15.44
C SER A 86 -11.06 15.83 -13.98
N TYR A 87 -10.48 15.15 -12.99
CA TYR A 87 -10.68 15.45 -11.58
C TYR A 87 -10.05 16.81 -11.23
N THR A 88 -10.86 17.71 -10.67
CA THR A 88 -10.45 19.08 -10.32
C THR A 88 -10.50 19.37 -8.82
N GLY A 89 -10.72 18.35 -7.98
CA GLY A 89 -10.67 18.51 -6.54
C GLY A 89 -9.26 18.76 -6.02
N ASP A 90 -9.17 19.23 -4.79
CA ASP A 90 -7.90 19.53 -4.11
C ASP A 90 -7.52 18.48 -3.06
N SER A 91 -8.36 17.47 -2.83
CA SER A 91 -8.10 16.36 -1.90
C SER A 91 -7.77 15.08 -2.67
N PHE A 92 -6.70 14.42 -2.25
CA PHE A 92 -6.14 13.23 -2.90
C PHE A 92 -5.82 12.16 -1.85
N THR A 93 -6.35 10.96 -2.04
CA THR A 93 -6.10 9.83 -1.14
C THR A 93 -5.57 8.66 -1.95
N PHE A 94 -4.29 8.34 -1.76
CA PHE A 94 -3.63 7.23 -2.43
C PHE A 94 -3.68 5.99 -1.56
N LYS A 95 -4.14 4.89 -2.15
CA LYS A 95 -4.27 3.59 -1.49
C LYS A 95 -3.51 2.50 -2.23
N TRP A 96 -2.71 1.72 -1.49
CA TRP A 96 -2.17 0.48 -2.02
C TRP A 96 -3.30 -0.56 -2.14
N VAL A 97 -3.36 -1.28 -3.26
CA VAL A 97 -4.32 -2.35 -3.50
C VAL A 97 -3.68 -3.51 -4.27
N TYR A 98 -4.19 -4.72 -4.03
CA TYR A 98 -3.85 -5.91 -4.79
C TYR A 98 -5.00 -6.31 -5.71
N ASN A 99 -4.87 -6.08 -7.01
CA ASN A 99 -5.88 -6.48 -8.01
C ASN A 99 -5.21 -6.73 -9.37
N GLN A 100 -5.00 -8.02 -9.70
CA GLN A 100 -4.23 -8.44 -10.88
C GLN A 100 -2.78 -7.91 -10.88
N GLY A 101 -2.22 -7.69 -9.70
CA GLY A 101 -0.95 -7.02 -9.48
C GLY A 101 -1.05 -5.99 -8.36
N GLU A 102 0.09 -5.41 -8.00
CA GLU A 102 0.14 -4.33 -7.04
C GLU A 102 -0.06 -2.98 -7.72
N HIS A 103 -0.94 -2.18 -7.14
CA HIS A 103 -1.24 -0.84 -7.64
C HIS A 103 -1.37 0.14 -6.48
N VAL A 104 -1.04 1.40 -6.75
CA VAL A 104 -1.53 2.53 -5.97
C VAL A 104 -2.66 3.20 -6.72
N VAL A 105 -3.80 3.39 -6.07
CA VAL A 105 -4.98 4.02 -6.66
C VAL A 105 -5.29 5.31 -5.90
N GLU A 106 -5.50 6.39 -6.61
CA GLU A 106 -6.07 7.62 -6.05
C GLU A 106 -7.60 7.48 -6.01
N GLN A 107 -8.21 7.62 -4.84
CA GLN A 107 -9.60 7.23 -4.58
C GLN A 107 -10.64 8.14 -5.24
N HIS A 108 -10.37 9.43 -5.44
CA HIS A 108 -11.36 10.36 -5.96
C HIS A 108 -11.42 10.39 -7.49
N SER A 109 -10.27 10.21 -8.13
CA SER A 109 -10.08 10.23 -9.59
C SER A 109 -10.00 8.82 -10.20
N MET A 110 -9.85 7.78 -9.37
CA MET A 110 -9.59 6.40 -9.78
C MET A 110 -8.31 6.24 -10.62
N TYR A 111 -7.41 7.22 -10.57
CA TYR A 111 -6.11 7.18 -11.24
C TYR A 111 -5.25 6.07 -10.64
N ARG A 112 -4.51 5.33 -11.49
CA ARG A 112 -3.74 4.15 -11.08
C ARG A 112 -2.27 4.31 -11.41
N ILE A 113 -1.43 3.98 -10.45
CA ILE A 113 0.02 3.89 -10.56
C ILE A 113 0.40 2.42 -10.36
N PRO A 114 0.91 1.72 -11.39
CA PRO A 114 1.43 0.36 -11.20
C PRO A 114 2.71 0.39 -10.34
N LEU A 115 2.87 -0.61 -9.47
CA LEU A 115 4.08 -0.84 -8.67
C LEU A 115 4.94 -1.98 -9.22
#